data_AF-A0A8T4R884-F1
#
_entry.id   AF-A0A8T4R884-F1
#
_cell.length_a   1.000
_cell.length_b   1.000
_cell.length_c   1.000
_cell.angle_alpha   90.00
_cell.angle_beta   90.00
_cell.angle_gamma   90.00
#
_symmetry.space_group_name_H-M   'P 1'
#
loop_
_entity.id
_entity.type
_entity.pdbx_description
1 polymer ?
#
loop_
_entity_poly.entity_id
_entity_poly.type
_entity_poly.pdbx_seq_one_letter_code
_entity_poly.pdbx_strand_id
1 'polypeptide(L)'
;MFKKGQVTVFIIIGIVILLLSAVSIYFFQNFTTDGLTSKISNTQPIKDYIEGCLNNQLNEVIYLIALQGGYYKVPPDSLDFGVKEFDFSLQIPYYLNNGVQNIPNKEDMEKEISSALLDRVDDCLDLTIFNEYYFFIDKEKINFDVSLSNNKVGIIANIPISLSIMDSEIDDSINQNLDSNLKAKSNLEAQREVVSLNNELVDLSRIDITAGKERKIISLDRFQASTFSNLVKLIYASSNFTAEQNINGNLICLTCLSELANESNLRVNMQEVENEDSYIVIYSLRDNPGTMIFNFAHKFALSTEEGPLSIEDIDSLQAKLGEEFVYAVKAVRGDFTFYDNTDLFDIDSTTGIIRFTPTKEESGTYFVKVGIKNNDGDFDEDIFTLQITGEENSIITEDIPYLVGKMGEHFSYSVSASSSQNLALTYLDNSDLFEIDPFTGSIEFIPESAGEYDFLITITDEKNNMVTEEGTLLVIG
;
A
#
# COMPACT_ATOMS: atom_id res chain seq x y z
N MET A 1 -14.93 -77.94 -45.28
CA MET A 1 -13.48 -77.95 -44.96
C MET A 1 -13.23 -77.01 -43.79
N PHE A 2 -13.28 -77.52 -42.56
CA PHE A 2 -13.10 -76.75 -41.32
C PHE A 2 -12.51 -77.69 -40.25
N LYS A 3 -11.79 -77.13 -39.27
CA LYS A 3 -11.43 -77.72 -37.96
C LYS A 3 -10.07 -78.42 -37.75
N LYS A 4 -8.95 -77.99 -38.38
CA LYS A 4 -7.60 -78.37 -37.87
C LYS A 4 -6.68 -77.22 -37.47
N GLY A 5 -6.91 -75.98 -37.94
CA GLY A 5 -6.13 -74.80 -37.52
C GLY A 5 -6.59 -74.14 -36.21
N GLN A 6 -7.89 -74.19 -35.90
CA GLN A 6 -8.41 -73.57 -34.66
C GLN A 6 -7.97 -74.32 -33.40
N VAL A 7 -7.89 -75.66 -33.44
CA VAL A 7 -7.52 -76.45 -32.26
C VAL A 7 -6.09 -76.16 -31.82
N THR A 8 -5.17 -75.98 -32.76
CA THR A 8 -3.77 -75.63 -32.46
C THR A 8 -3.64 -74.25 -31.83
N VAL A 9 -4.46 -73.27 -32.26
CA VAL A 9 -4.48 -71.92 -31.68
C VAL A 9 -4.97 -71.94 -30.24
N PHE A 10 -6.05 -72.68 -29.94
CA PHE A 10 -6.54 -72.80 -28.57
C PHE A 10 -5.57 -73.55 -27.65
N ILE A 11 -4.82 -74.52 -28.16
CA ILE A 11 -3.77 -75.22 -27.40
C ILE A 11 -2.61 -74.27 -27.08
N ILE A 12 -2.16 -73.46 -28.05
CA ILE A 12 -1.08 -72.49 -27.84
C ILE A 12 -1.50 -71.43 -26.81
N ILE A 13 -2.72 -70.89 -26.94
CA ILE A 13 -3.25 -69.91 -25.97
C ILE A 13 -3.36 -70.54 -24.58
N GLY A 14 -3.83 -71.80 -24.49
CA GLY A 14 -3.89 -72.53 -23.23
C GLY A 14 -2.53 -72.67 -22.56
N ILE A 15 -1.48 -73.04 -23.32
CA ILE A 15 -0.11 -73.16 -22.80
C ILE A 15 0.45 -71.81 -22.37
N VAL A 16 0.18 -70.74 -23.13
CA VAL A 16 0.63 -69.38 -22.76
C VAL A 16 -0.04 -68.93 -21.46
N ILE A 17 -1.35 -69.15 -21.30
CA ILE A 17 -2.06 -68.81 -20.05
C ILE A 17 -1.54 -69.66 -18.88
N LEU A 18 -1.23 -70.94 -19.11
CA LEU A 18 -0.68 -71.82 -18.07
C LEU A 18 0.72 -71.39 -17.64
N LEU A 19 1.55 -70.95 -18.58
CA LEU A 19 2.88 -70.40 -18.28
C LEU A 19 2.78 -69.05 -17.57
N LEU A 20 1.87 -68.16 -18.00
CA LEU A 20 1.66 -66.86 -17.35
C LEU A 20 1.09 -67.02 -15.93
N SER A 21 0.17 -67.95 -15.71
CA SER A 21 -0.37 -68.26 -14.39
C SER A 21 0.66 -68.95 -13.50
N ALA A 22 1.50 -69.85 -14.03
CA ALA A 22 2.59 -70.46 -13.27
C ALA A 22 3.67 -69.43 -12.87
N VAL A 23 4.02 -68.50 -13.77
CA VAL A 23 4.94 -67.39 -13.45
C VAL A 23 4.30 -66.46 -12.42
N SER A 24 3.01 -66.13 -12.57
CA SER A 24 2.28 -65.31 -11.60
C SER A 24 2.24 -65.98 -10.22
N ILE A 25 1.92 -67.27 -10.13
CA ILE A 25 1.92 -68.04 -8.88
C ILE A 25 3.32 -68.12 -8.29
N TYR A 26 4.37 -68.30 -9.10
CA TYR A 26 5.76 -68.28 -8.64
C TYR A 26 6.16 -66.90 -8.06
N PHE A 27 5.74 -65.82 -8.71
CA PHE A 27 5.92 -64.46 -8.19
C PHE A 27 5.09 -64.19 -6.92
N PHE A 28 3.86 -64.72 -6.83
CA PHE A 28 3.00 -64.57 -5.66
C PHE A 28 3.43 -65.46 -4.47
N GLN A 29 4.00 -66.65 -4.72
CA GLN A 29 4.59 -67.50 -3.68
C GLN A 29 5.88 -66.91 -3.12
N ASN A 30 6.69 -66.25 -3.96
CA ASN A 30 7.83 -65.44 -3.48
C ASN A 30 7.40 -64.13 -2.78
N PHE A 31 6.11 -63.80 -2.78
CA PHE A 31 5.56 -62.59 -2.14
C PHE A 31 4.93 -62.86 -0.76
N THR A 32 5.04 -64.08 -0.23
CA THR A 32 4.38 -64.46 1.04
C THR A 32 5.32 -65.16 2.02
N THR A 33 6.45 -64.54 2.32
CA THR A 33 7.18 -64.74 3.58
C THR A 33 7.91 -63.45 3.94
N ASP A 34 7.24 -62.56 4.70
CA ASP A 34 7.86 -61.59 5.61
C ASP A 34 6.79 -60.72 6.29
N GLY A 35 6.08 -61.33 7.25
CA GLY A 35 4.96 -60.72 7.96
C GLY A 35 5.34 -59.71 9.05
N LEU A 36 6.63 -59.48 9.32
CA LEU A 36 7.07 -58.52 10.34
C LEU A 36 8.14 -57.55 9.83
N THR A 37 8.89 -57.86 8.78
CA THR A 37 9.90 -56.96 8.18
C THR A 37 9.31 -55.99 7.16
N SER A 38 8.21 -56.35 6.50
CA SER A 38 7.50 -55.51 5.52
C SER A 38 6.82 -54.27 6.14
N LYS A 39 6.21 -54.42 7.33
CA LYS A 39 5.47 -53.33 7.99
C LYS A 39 6.39 -52.22 8.55
N ILE A 40 7.67 -52.54 8.77
CA ILE A 40 8.66 -51.66 9.42
C ILE A 40 9.53 -50.92 8.40
N SER A 41 9.40 -51.18 7.09
CA SER A 41 10.27 -50.57 6.08
C SER A 41 9.65 -49.42 5.31
N ASN A 42 8.34 -49.16 5.43
CA ASN A 42 7.67 -48.16 4.61
C ASN A 42 7.53 -46.82 5.33
N THR A 43 8.66 -46.20 5.70
CA THR A 43 8.70 -44.83 6.26
C THR A 43 8.60 -43.75 5.18
N GLN A 44 8.54 -44.14 3.91
CA GLN A 44 8.42 -43.23 2.77
C GLN A 44 7.19 -42.29 2.85
N PRO A 45 5.99 -42.74 3.26
CA PRO A 45 4.84 -41.85 3.40
C PRO A 45 5.05 -40.74 4.44
N ILE A 46 5.79 -41.01 5.52
CA ILE A 46 6.14 -40.02 6.55
C ILE A 46 7.10 -38.99 5.95
N LYS A 47 8.09 -39.47 5.20
CA LYS A 47 9.02 -38.59 4.49
C LYS A 47 8.32 -37.71 3.47
N ASP A 48 7.47 -38.28 2.63
CA ASP A 48 6.70 -37.56 1.62
C ASP A 48 5.76 -36.51 2.26
N TYR A 49 5.16 -36.84 3.40
CA TYR A 49 4.34 -35.91 4.17
C TYR A 49 5.15 -34.70 4.66
N ILE A 50 6.29 -34.94 5.31
CA ILE A 50 7.16 -33.87 5.83
C ILE A 50 7.72 -33.04 4.67
N GLU A 51 8.25 -33.66 3.61
CA GLU A 51 8.79 -32.95 2.44
C GLU A 51 7.69 -32.14 1.71
N GLY A 52 6.47 -32.68 1.61
CA GLY A 52 5.32 -31.97 1.07
C GLY A 52 4.94 -30.74 1.91
N CYS A 53 4.91 -30.88 3.23
CA CYS A 53 4.65 -29.76 4.13
C CYS A 53 5.76 -28.69 4.05
N LEU A 54 7.03 -29.09 4.08
CA LEU A 54 8.17 -28.19 3.96
C LEU A 54 8.17 -27.44 2.62
N ASN A 55 7.74 -28.07 1.52
CA ASN A 55 7.56 -27.39 0.24
C ASN A 55 6.49 -26.29 0.31
N ASN A 56 5.38 -26.54 0.98
CA ASN A 56 4.32 -25.55 1.16
C ASN A 56 4.79 -24.38 2.04
N GLN A 57 5.41 -24.68 3.19
CA GLN A 57 5.96 -23.64 4.07
C GLN A 57 7.03 -22.81 3.37
N LEU A 58 7.92 -23.44 2.60
CA LEU A 58 8.95 -22.73 1.84
C LEU A 58 8.33 -21.72 0.85
N ASN A 59 7.24 -22.08 0.17
CA ASN A 59 6.53 -21.16 -0.73
C ASN A 59 6.00 -19.93 0.01
N GLU A 60 5.35 -20.13 1.14
CA GLU A 60 4.78 -19.04 1.95
C GLU A 60 5.88 -18.14 2.53
N VAL A 61 6.96 -18.73 3.05
CA VAL A 61 8.12 -18.02 3.59
C VAL A 61 8.77 -17.14 2.52
N ILE A 62 8.99 -17.67 1.31
CA ILE A 62 9.57 -16.89 0.21
C ILE A 62 8.69 -15.70 -0.16
N TYR A 63 7.37 -15.89 -0.20
CA TYR A 63 6.44 -14.80 -0.52
C TYR A 63 6.46 -13.70 0.55
N LEU A 64 6.45 -14.09 1.83
CA LEU A 64 6.54 -13.15 2.95
C LEU A 64 7.87 -12.37 2.91
N ILE A 65 8.99 -13.06 2.74
CA ILE A 65 10.32 -12.44 2.69
C ILE A 65 10.44 -11.51 1.48
N ALA A 66 9.87 -11.88 0.33
CA ALA A 66 9.82 -10.98 -0.83
C ALA A 66 9.03 -9.72 -0.51
N LEU A 67 7.82 -9.85 0.05
CA LEU A 67 6.99 -8.72 0.44
C LEU A 67 7.69 -7.77 1.42
N GLN A 68 8.58 -8.28 2.27
CA GLN A 68 9.36 -7.56 3.27
C GLN A 68 10.80 -7.25 2.83
N GLY A 69 11.07 -7.21 1.51
CA GLY A 69 12.35 -6.74 0.99
C GLY A 69 13.54 -7.60 1.38
N GLY A 70 13.38 -8.92 1.41
CA GLY A 70 14.47 -9.86 1.71
C GLY A 70 14.65 -10.19 3.19
N TYR A 71 13.82 -9.67 4.08
CA TYR A 71 13.88 -9.96 5.52
C TYR A 71 12.67 -10.76 6.01
N TYR A 72 12.91 -11.74 6.88
CA TYR A 72 11.87 -12.30 7.73
C TYR A 72 11.75 -11.48 9.02
N LYS A 73 12.89 -11.17 9.65
CA LYS A 73 13.02 -10.27 10.80
C LYS A 73 13.46 -8.90 10.30
N VAL A 74 12.49 -8.07 9.94
CA VAL A 74 12.76 -6.75 9.35
C VAL A 74 13.52 -5.85 10.36
N PRO A 75 14.55 -5.11 9.92
CA PRO A 75 15.28 -4.19 10.79
C PRO A 75 14.38 -3.12 11.42
N PRO A 76 14.72 -2.60 12.62
CA PRO A 76 13.95 -1.53 13.28
C PRO A 76 13.86 -0.25 12.46
N ASP A 77 14.87 0.00 11.61
CA ASP A 77 14.89 1.09 10.66
C ASP A 77 14.14 0.69 9.38
N SER A 78 12.81 0.66 9.50
CA SER A 78 11.87 0.30 8.44
C SER A 78 10.61 1.17 8.48
N LEU A 79 9.87 1.17 7.39
CA LEU A 79 8.57 1.79 7.29
C LEU A 79 7.48 0.79 7.70
N ASP A 80 6.65 1.19 8.67
CA ASP A 80 5.43 0.46 8.98
C ASP A 80 4.33 0.84 7.97
N PHE A 81 4.07 -0.07 7.03
CA PHE A 81 3.01 0.05 6.04
C PHE A 81 1.82 -0.83 6.45
N GLY A 82 1.10 -0.37 7.47
CA GLY A 82 -0.14 -0.98 7.94
C GLY A 82 -1.38 -0.38 7.29
N VAL A 83 -2.33 -1.24 6.92
CA VAL A 83 -3.70 -0.78 6.63
C VAL A 83 -4.39 -0.65 7.97
N LYS A 84 -4.73 0.57 8.42
CA LYS A 84 -5.33 0.86 9.74
C LYS A 84 -6.59 0.04 10.08
N GLU A 85 -7.20 -0.61 9.10
CA GLU A 85 -8.41 -1.42 9.21
C GLU A 85 -8.13 -2.92 9.41
N PHE A 86 -6.88 -3.37 9.31
CA PHE A 86 -6.48 -4.76 9.52
C PHE A 86 -5.38 -4.83 10.59
N ASP A 87 -5.40 -5.87 11.44
CA ASP A 87 -4.31 -6.23 12.38
C ASP A 87 -3.05 -6.76 11.64
N PHE A 88 -2.78 -6.23 10.46
CA PHE A 88 -1.66 -6.59 9.61
C PHE A 88 -0.86 -5.35 9.24
N SER A 89 0.34 -5.26 9.79
CA SER A 89 1.38 -4.27 9.46
C SER A 89 2.44 -4.93 8.58
N LEU A 90 2.61 -4.44 7.36
CA LEU A 90 3.74 -4.85 6.52
C LEU A 90 4.93 -3.93 6.82
N GLN A 91 6.05 -4.49 7.29
CA GLN A 91 7.28 -3.71 7.48
C GLN A 91 8.11 -3.70 6.20
N ILE A 92 8.42 -2.51 5.69
CA ILE A 92 9.19 -2.31 4.47
C ILE A 92 10.58 -1.75 4.84
N PRO A 93 11.68 -2.46 4.59
CA PRO A 93 13.02 -2.02 4.99
C PRO A 93 13.49 -0.81 4.17
N TYR A 94 14.22 0.11 4.81
CA TYR A 94 14.94 1.16 4.10
C TYR A 94 16.22 0.61 3.50
N TYR A 95 16.22 0.41 2.18
CA TYR A 95 17.42 0.03 1.45
C TYR A 95 18.39 1.20 1.31
N LEU A 96 17.86 2.42 1.31
CA LEU A 96 18.59 3.67 1.37
C LEU A 96 17.98 4.53 2.46
N ASN A 97 18.79 4.97 3.43
CA ASN A 97 18.37 5.90 4.45
C ASN A 97 19.40 7.03 4.54
N ASN A 98 19.04 8.21 4.04
CA ASN A 98 19.89 9.41 4.08
C ASN A 98 21.32 9.16 3.57
N GLY A 99 21.44 8.44 2.43
CA GLY A 99 22.72 8.09 1.81
C GLY A 99 23.38 6.80 2.33
N VAL A 100 22.86 6.20 3.40
CA VAL A 100 23.34 4.92 3.95
C VAL A 100 22.59 3.76 3.31
N GLN A 101 23.32 2.82 2.70
CA GLN A 101 22.74 1.63 2.09
C GLN A 101 22.63 0.47 3.09
N ASN A 102 21.43 -0.10 3.22
CA ASN A 102 21.13 -1.23 4.10
C ASN A 102 20.39 -2.33 3.32
N ILE A 103 21.14 -3.09 2.51
CA ILE A 103 20.58 -4.04 1.55
C ILE A 103 21.02 -5.45 1.95
N PRO A 104 20.11 -6.42 2.15
CA PRO A 104 20.49 -7.77 2.49
C PRO A 104 21.18 -8.42 1.29
N ASN A 105 22.29 -9.11 1.54
CA ASN A 105 22.93 -9.90 0.49
C ASN A 105 22.30 -11.30 0.41
N LYS A 106 22.78 -12.11 -0.53
CA LYS A 106 22.30 -13.48 -0.74
C LYS A 106 22.39 -14.36 0.52
N GLU A 107 23.51 -14.29 1.24
CA GLU A 107 23.75 -15.09 2.45
C GLU A 107 22.85 -14.64 3.60
N ASP A 108 22.60 -13.34 3.71
CA ASP A 108 21.65 -12.80 4.70
C ASP A 108 20.24 -13.35 4.46
N MET A 109 19.77 -13.33 3.21
CA MET A 109 18.46 -13.90 2.86
C MET A 109 18.37 -15.42 3.09
N GLU A 110 19.46 -16.18 2.84
CA GLU A 110 19.50 -17.62 3.16
C GLU A 110 19.29 -17.85 4.67
N LYS A 111 19.88 -17.00 5.53
CA LYS A 111 19.68 -17.03 6.98
C LYS A 111 18.27 -16.62 7.38
N GLU A 112 17.69 -15.60 6.74
CA GLU A 112 16.32 -15.16 6.99
C GLU A 112 15.30 -16.26 6.66
N ILE A 113 15.46 -16.94 5.52
CA ILE A 113 14.62 -18.09 5.13
C ILE A 113 14.79 -19.24 6.13
N SER A 114 16.03 -19.55 6.52
CA SER A 114 16.33 -20.61 7.50
C SER A 114 15.65 -20.33 8.85
N SER A 115 15.76 -19.09 9.35
CA SER A 115 15.08 -18.68 10.59
C SER A 115 13.55 -18.75 10.46
N ALA A 116 12.99 -18.34 9.33
CA ALA A 116 11.55 -18.34 9.09
C ALA A 116 10.95 -19.75 9.03
N LEU A 117 11.71 -20.71 8.50
CA LEU A 117 11.34 -22.13 8.47
C LEU A 117 11.46 -22.76 9.86
N LEU A 118 12.50 -22.41 10.63
CA LEU A 118 12.67 -22.90 11.99
C LEU A 118 11.51 -22.51 12.91
N ASP A 119 11.00 -21.28 12.77
CA ASP A 119 9.88 -20.78 13.57
C ASP A 119 8.52 -21.43 13.17
N ARG A 120 8.46 -22.11 12.02
CA ARG A 120 7.24 -22.72 11.46
C ARG A 120 7.27 -24.25 11.39
N VAL A 121 8.43 -24.88 11.53
CA VAL A 121 8.62 -26.32 11.27
C VAL A 121 7.67 -27.20 12.08
N ASP A 122 7.25 -26.74 13.26
CA ASP A 122 6.35 -27.48 14.15
C ASP A 122 5.05 -27.91 13.46
N ASP A 123 4.51 -27.12 12.52
CA ASP A 123 3.30 -27.50 11.77
C ASP A 123 3.52 -28.72 10.86
N CYS A 124 4.75 -28.93 10.39
CA CYS A 124 5.13 -30.09 9.59
C CYS A 124 5.46 -31.33 10.42
N LEU A 125 5.51 -31.17 11.75
CA LEU A 125 5.87 -32.23 12.70
C LEU A 125 4.66 -32.76 13.47
N ASP A 126 3.44 -32.32 13.14
CA ASP A 126 2.21 -32.98 13.56
C ASP A 126 2.03 -34.30 12.78
N LEU A 127 2.56 -35.37 13.35
CA LEU A 127 2.53 -36.71 12.76
C LEU A 127 1.39 -37.57 13.31
N THR A 128 0.35 -36.97 13.91
CA THR A 128 -0.79 -37.69 14.51
C THR A 128 -1.55 -38.57 13.52
N ILE A 129 -1.51 -38.25 12.23
CA ILE A 129 -2.07 -39.07 11.14
C ILE A 129 -1.41 -40.46 11.03
N PHE A 130 -0.17 -40.60 11.52
CA PHE A 130 0.59 -41.85 11.52
C PHE A 130 0.52 -42.53 12.89
N ASN A 131 -0.70 -42.76 13.37
CA ASN A 131 -1.00 -43.25 14.73
C ASN A 131 -0.46 -44.66 15.07
N GLU A 132 0.13 -45.37 14.10
CA GLU A 132 0.77 -46.68 14.30
C GLU A 132 2.22 -46.58 14.82
N TYR A 133 2.79 -45.36 14.86
CA TYR A 133 4.13 -45.09 15.34
C TYR A 133 4.14 -44.14 16.55
N TYR A 134 5.13 -44.33 17.42
CA TYR A 134 5.56 -43.33 18.38
C TYR A 134 6.75 -42.56 17.83
N PHE A 135 6.65 -41.22 17.83
CA PHE A 135 7.69 -40.33 17.33
C PHE A 135 8.42 -39.63 18.48
N PHE A 136 9.73 -39.56 18.37
CA PHE A 136 10.61 -38.73 19.19
C PHE A 136 11.36 -37.77 18.26
N ILE A 137 11.23 -36.48 18.51
CA ILE A 137 11.81 -35.42 17.67
C ILE A 137 12.75 -34.57 18.53
N ASP A 138 14.01 -34.48 18.14
CA ASP A 138 15.00 -33.64 18.81
C ASP A 138 14.96 -32.22 18.25
N LYS A 139 14.03 -31.40 18.75
CA LYS A 139 13.77 -30.04 18.25
C LYS A 139 14.99 -29.11 18.31
N GLU A 140 15.87 -29.28 19.30
CA GLU A 140 17.05 -28.43 19.48
C GLU A 140 18.12 -28.63 18.39
N LYS A 141 18.04 -29.75 17.64
CA LYS A 141 18.99 -30.08 16.57
C LYS A 141 18.45 -29.79 15.17
N ILE A 142 17.21 -29.28 15.07
CA ILE A 142 16.61 -28.92 13.79
C ILE A 142 17.40 -27.76 13.17
N ASN A 143 17.80 -27.92 11.91
CA ASN A 143 18.41 -26.86 11.13
C ASN A 143 18.03 -26.97 9.64
N PHE A 144 18.14 -25.84 8.96
CA PHE A 144 17.82 -25.71 7.54
C PHE A 144 19.00 -25.10 6.79
N ASP A 145 19.58 -25.88 5.88
CA ASP A 145 20.55 -25.39 4.91
C ASP A 145 19.79 -24.88 3.68
N VAL A 146 19.79 -23.57 3.49
CA VAL A 146 19.09 -22.90 2.38
C VAL A 146 20.07 -22.58 1.27
N SER A 147 19.65 -22.80 0.03
CA SER A 147 20.41 -22.47 -1.16
C SER A 147 19.58 -21.64 -2.14
N LEU A 148 20.05 -20.44 -2.45
CA LEU A 148 19.44 -19.54 -3.43
C LEU A 148 20.12 -19.65 -4.78
N SER A 149 19.33 -19.87 -5.83
CA SER A 149 19.74 -19.86 -7.24
C SER A 149 18.80 -18.95 -8.04
N ASN A 150 19.16 -18.59 -9.27
CA ASN A 150 18.44 -17.58 -10.06
C ASN A 150 16.91 -17.79 -10.11
N ASN A 151 16.47 -19.04 -10.26
CA ASN A 151 15.06 -19.40 -10.44
C ASN A 151 14.59 -20.50 -9.46
N LYS A 152 15.35 -20.76 -8.40
CA LYS A 152 15.07 -21.88 -7.48
C LYS A 152 15.60 -21.58 -6.09
N VAL A 153 14.78 -21.88 -5.09
CA VAL A 153 15.20 -22.00 -3.70
C VAL A 153 15.15 -23.46 -3.31
N GLY A 154 16.27 -24.01 -2.83
CA GLY A 154 16.35 -25.37 -2.32
C GLY A 154 16.69 -25.35 -0.84
N ILE A 155 16.07 -26.25 -0.08
CA ILE A 155 16.39 -26.47 1.32
C ILE A 155 16.77 -27.93 1.57
N ILE A 156 17.77 -28.13 2.42
CA ILE A 156 18.07 -29.41 3.05
C ILE A 156 17.76 -29.22 4.53
N ALA A 157 16.69 -29.86 5.00
CA ALA A 157 16.29 -29.82 6.39
C ALA A 157 16.88 -31.03 7.12
N ASN A 158 17.61 -30.75 8.20
CA ASN A 158 18.08 -31.76 9.13
C ASN A 158 17.16 -31.78 10.34
N ILE A 159 16.23 -32.74 10.38
CA ILE A 159 15.20 -32.90 11.42
C ILE A 159 15.37 -34.30 12.02
N PRO A 160 16.03 -34.47 13.18
CA PRO A 160 16.27 -35.79 13.75
C PRO A 160 14.99 -36.39 14.34
N ILE A 161 14.37 -37.32 13.62
CA ILE A 161 13.14 -38.03 14.03
C ILE A 161 13.48 -39.49 14.28
N SER A 162 13.20 -39.97 15.48
CA SER A 162 13.26 -41.40 15.82
C SER A 162 11.84 -41.94 15.97
N LEU A 163 11.54 -43.08 15.34
CA LEU A 163 10.22 -43.70 15.41
C LEU A 163 10.27 -45.16 15.86
N SER A 164 9.22 -45.61 16.54
CA SER A 164 9.05 -47.00 17.00
C SER A 164 7.59 -47.45 16.84
N ILE A 165 7.35 -48.74 16.63
CA ILE A 165 6.02 -49.29 16.35
C ILE A 165 5.28 -49.67 17.63
N MET A 166 3.96 -49.45 17.66
CA MET A 166 3.07 -50.02 18.67
C MET A 166 3.04 -51.55 18.53
N ASP A 167 3.74 -52.25 19.41
CA ASP A 167 3.52 -53.69 19.59
C ASP A 167 2.23 -53.85 20.42
N SER A 168 1.25 -54.61 19.90
CA SER A 168 -0.11 -54.71 20.45
C SER A 168 -0.21 -55.44 21.81
N GLU A 169 0.90 -55.60 22.53
CA GLU A 169 1.00 -56.25 23.84
C GLU A 169 1.87 -55.45 24.83
N ILE A 170 1.75 -54.12 24.89
CA ILE A 170 2.49 -53.32 25.88
C ILE A 170 1.52 -52.68 26.87
N ASP A 171 1.50 -53.32 28.05
CA ASP A 171 0.82 -52.97 29.29
C ASP A 171 1.07 -51.51 29.70
N ASP A 172 0.02 -50.86 30.21
CA ASP A 172 -0.11 -49.41 30.49
C ASP A 172 0.85 -48.85 31.57
N SER A 173 1.85 -49.63 32.02
CA SER A 173 2.70 -49.28 33.18
C SER A 173 4.05 -48.62 32.84
N ILE A 174 4.36 -48.33 31.57
CA ILE A 174 5.71 -47.83 31.16
C ILE A 174 5.76 -46.30 30.94
N ASN A 175 4.62 -45.60 30.93
CA ASN A 175 4.54 -44.18 30.58
C ASN A 175 5.21 -43.19 31.57
N GLN A 176 5.78 -43.63 32.69
CA GLN A 176 6.41 -42.74 33.69
C GLN A 176 7.94 -42.69 33.68
N ASN A 177 8.64 -43.50 32.89
CA ASN A 177 10.12 -43.61 32.94
C ASN A 177 10.87 -43.13 31.67
N LEU A 178 10.18 -42.48 30.72
CA LEU A 178 10.79 -42.02 29.46
C LEU A 178 11.51 -40.66 29.59
N ASP A 179 11.00 -39.74 30.41
CA ASP A 179 11.56 -38.39 30.56
C ASP A 179 12.93 -38.34 31.26
N SER A 180 13.22 -39.31 32.13
CA SER A 180 14.44 -39.31 32.94
C SER A 180 15.64 -39.97 32.24
N ASN A 181 15.40 -40.92 31.33
CA ASN A 181 16.47 -41.71 30.71
C ASN A 181 17.01 -41.12 29.39
N LEU A 182 16.22 -40.30 28.69
CA LEU A 182 16.67 -39.61 27.47
C LEU A 182 17.58 -38.40 27.77
N LYS A 183 17.42 -37.74 28.93
CA LYS A 183 18.33 -36.67 29.39
C LYS A 183 19.71 -37.18 29.82
N ALA A 184 19.88 -38.50 30.05
CA ALA A 184 21.09 -39.08 30.62
C ALA A 184 22.09 -39.66 29.59
N LYS A 185 21.76 -39.67 28.30
CA LYS A 185 22.58 -40.33 27.25
C LYS A 185 23.24 -39.36 26.26
N SER A 186 23.67 -38.19 26.73
CA SER A 186 24.52 -37.25 25.95
C SER A 186 26.02 -37.59 25.98
N ASN A 187 26.45 -38.63 26.70
CA ASN A 187 27.86 -39.03 26.79
C ASN A 187 28.01 -40.53 26.57
N LEU A 188 28.12 -40.97 25.32
CA LEU A 188 28.90 -42.18 24.99
C LEU A 188 29.28 -42.12 23.50
N GLU A 189 30.57 -41.89 23.23
CA GLU A 189 31.18 -42.08 21.92
C GLU A 189 31.00 -43.55 21.49
N ALA A 190 30.14 -43.79 20.51
CA ALA A 190 30.08 -45.07 19.80
C ALA A 190 30.79 -44.90 18.44
N GLN A 191 31.77 -45.76 18.19
CA GLN A 191 32.71 -45.75 17.07
C GLN A 191 32.05 -45.41 15.72
N ARG A 192 32.56 -44.34 15.10
CA ARG A 192 32.28 -43.96 13.71
C ARG A 192 33.05 -44.89 12.77
N GLU A 193 32.35 -45.68 11.97
CA GLU A 193 32.85 -46.12 10.67
C GLU A 193 32.11 -45.29 9.61
N VAL A 194 32.81 -44.29 9.08
CA VAL A 194 32.32 -43.44 7.98
C VAL A 194 32.67 -44.15 6.68
N VAL A 195 31.69 -44.75 6.02
CA VAL A 195 31.80 -45.14 4.61
C VAL A 195 30.95 -44.17 3.81
N SER A 196 31.61 -43.21 3.18
CA SER A 196 31.05 -42.37 2.13
C SER A 196 30.85 -43.21 0.87
N LEU A 197 29.63 -43.32 0.37
CA LEU A 197 29.33 -43.58 -1.04
C LEU A 197 27.85 -43.23 -1.29
N ASN A 198 27.63 -42.26 -2.19
CA ASN A 198 26.46 -42.01 -3.03
C ASN A 198 25.06 -42.24 -2.42
N ASN A 199 24.32 -41.13 -2.26
CA ASN A 199 22.86 -40.99 -2.31
C ASN A 199 22.02 -42.26 -2.04
N GLU A 200 21.19 -42.17 -0.99
CA GLU A 200 20.37 -43.21 -0.36
C GLU A 200 21.13 -43.93 0.76
N LEU A 201 20.73 -43.67 2.01
CA LEU A 201 20.80 -44.58 3.16
C LEU A 201 20.18 -43.88 4.37
N VAL A 202 18.89 -44.11 4.56
CA VAL A 202 18.29 -44.12 5.90
C VAL A 202 18.23 -45.60 6.29
N ASP A 203 19.18 -46.08 7.09
CA ASP A 203 18.96 -47.27 7.92
C ASP A 203 19.97 -47.27 9.06
N LEU A 204 19.51 -46.85 10.24
CA LEU A 204 20.14 -47.20 11.50
C LEU A 204 19.06 -47.84 12.36
N SER A 205 18.67 -49.07 12.03
CA SER A 205 17.94 -49.92 12.96
C SER A 205 18.79 -50.15 14.23
N ARG A 206 18.56 -49.32 15.25
CA ARG A 206 19.10 -49.56 16.61
C ARG A 206 18.07 -50.38 17.38
N ILE A 207 18.50 -51.57 17.83
CA ILE A 207 17.73 -52.42 18.74
C ILE A 207 18.07 -51.94 20.16
N ASP A 208 17.14 -51.23 20.81
CA ASP A 208 17.24 -50.97 22.25
C ASP A 208 16.54 -52.10 23.01
N ILE A 209 17.32 -52.91 23.73
CA ILE A 209 16.78 -53.96 24.61
C ILE A 209 16.52 -53.32 25.97
N THR A 210 15.27 -52.90 26.21
CA THR A 210 14.82 -52.54 27.57
C THR A 210 13.68 -53.48 27.95
N ALA A 211 13.86 -54.22 29.04
CA ALA A 211 12.89 -55.18 29.59
C ALA A 211 12.50 -56.36 28.67
N GLY A 212 13.45 -56.91 27.90
CA GLY A 212 13.26 -58.21 27.22
C GLY A 212 12.28 -58.23 26.04
N LYS A 213 11.89 -57.07 25.49
CA LYS A 213 11.14 -56.96 24.23
C LYS A 213 11.96 -56.17 23.20
N GLU A 214 12.10 -56.71 21.99
CA GLU A 214 12.80 -56.05 20.87
C GLU A 214 11.97 -54.87 20.35
N ARG A 215 12.47 -53.63 20.46
CA ARG A 215 11.91 -52.49 19.73
C ARG A 215 12.86 -52.07 18.62
N LYS A 216 12.37 -52.13 17.37
CA LYS A 216 13.08 -51.59 16.21
C LYS A 216 12.86 -50.07 16.16
N ILE A 217 13.95 -49.31 16.32
CA ILE A 217 13.96 -47.85 16.16
C ILE A 217 14.42 -47.52 14.75
N ILE A 218 13.72 -46.63 14.05
CA ILE A 218 14.13 -46.08 12.74
C ILE A 218 14.39 -44.60 12.91
N SER A 219 15.48 -44.09 12.32
CA SER A 219 15.84 -42.68 12.34
C SER A 219 15.65 -42.05 10.97
N LEU A 220 14.90 -40.96 10.87
CA LEU A 220 14.78 -40.11 9.69
C LEU A 220 15.38 -38.75 10.04
N ASP A 221 16.44 -38.35 9.33
CA ASP A 221 17.16 -37.12 9.69
C ASP A 221 17.13 -36.06 8.59
N ARG A 222 17.08 -36.45 7.31
CA ARG A 222 17.28 -35.52 6.19
C ARG A 222 16.07 -35.46 5.26
N PHE A 223 15.55 -34.26 5.07
CA PHE A 223 14.42 -33.95 4.21
C PHE A 223 14.82 -32.88 3.19
N GLN A 224 14.19 -32.92 2.02
CA GLN A 224 14.46 -31.97 0.95
C GLN A 224 13.17 -31.31 0.49
N ALA A 225 13.25 -30.00 0.29
CA ALA A 225 12.19 -29.24 -0.34
C ALA A 225 12.79 -28.21 -1.28
N SER A 226 12.05 -27.86 -2.33
CA SER A 226 12.49 -26.82 -3.23
C SER A 226 11.32 -26.24 -4.00
N THR A 227 11.42 -24.96 -4.32
CA THR A 227 10.42 -24.28 -5.13
C THR A 227 11.06 -23.35 -6.15
N PHE A 228 10.30 -23.08 -7.21
CA PHE A 228 10.66 -22.07 -8.19
C PHE A 228 10.47 -20.68 -7.58
N SER A 229 11.47 -19.82 -7.71
CA SER A 229 11.37 -18.43 -7.25
C SER A 229 12.38 -17.55 -7.97
N ASN A 230 11.93 -16.34 -8.31
CA ASN A 230 12.74 -15.27 -8.88
C ASN A 230 13.32 -14.34 -7.78
N LEU A 231 13.35 -14.76 -6.52
CA LEU A 231 13.82 -13.94 -5.39
C LEU A 231 15.23 -13.37 -5.61
N VAL A 232 16.16 -14.18 -6.14
CA VAL A 232 17.55 -13.75 -6.44
C VAL A 232 17.58 -12.62 -7.48
N LYS A 233 16.70 -12.69 -8.48
CA LYS A 233 16.58 -11.65 -9.50
C LYS A 233 16.06 -10.34 -8.90
N LEU A 234 15.06 -10.43 -8.02
CA LEU A 234 14.44 -9.27 -7.38
C LEU A 234 15.40 -8.57 -6.42
N ILE A 235 16.15 -9.32 -5.61
CA ILE A 235 17.18 -8.71 -4.75
C ILE A 235 18.23 -7.99 -5.59
N TYR A 236 18.76 -8.64 -6.64
CA TYR A 236 19.83 -8.08 -7.45
C TYR A 236 19.38 -6.78 -8.15
N ALA A 237 18.17 -6.79 -8.70
CA ALA A 237 17.53 -5.61 -9.28
C ALA A 237 17.42 -4.47 -8.24
N SER A 238 16.82 -4.75 -7.07
CA SER A 238 16.69 -3.74 -6.01
C SER A 238 18.03 -3.22 -5.48
N SER A 239 19.05 -4.07 -5.39
CA SER A 239 20.40 -3.71 -4.95
C SER A 239 21.08 -2.78 -5.95
N ASN A 240 21.06 -3.12 -7.24
CA ASN A 240 21.67 -2.31 -8.29
C ASN A 240 21.00 -0.94 -8.41
N PHE A 241 19.66 -0.93 -8.41
CA PHE A 241 18.91 0.31 -8.44
C PHE A 241 19.22 1.20 -7.23
N THR A 242 19.29 0.62 -6.03
CA THR A 242 19.65 1.38 -4.82
C THR A 242 21.07 1.94 -4.92
N ALA A 243 22.02 1.19 -5.50
CA ALA A 243 23.38 1.64 -5.71
C ALA A 243 23.44 2.84 -6.66
N GLU A 244 22.72 2.79 -7.79
CA GLU A 244 22.63 3.89 -8.76
C GLU A 244 21.89 5.10 -8.18
N GLN A 245 20.80 4.87 -7.46
CA GLN A 245 20.02 5.93 -6.80
C GLN A 245 20.88 6.70 -5.79
N ASN A 246 21.74 6.02 -5.03
CA ASN A 246 22.61 6.67 -4.05
C ASN A 246 23.62 7.65 -4.69
N ILE A 247 24.01 7.42 -5.95
CA ILE A 247 24.89 8.35 -6.69
C ILE A 247 24.18 9.68 -6.97
N ASN A 248 22.85 9.64 -7.14
CA ASN A 248 22.02 10.81 -7.45
C ASN A 248 21.57 11.59 -6.20
N GLY A 249 22.07 11.22 -5.01
CA GLY A 249 21.76 11.90 -3.75
C GLY A 249 20.26 11.91 -3.45
N ASN A 250 19.69 13.11 -3.28
CA ASN A 250 18.27 13.33 -2.97
C ASN A 250 17.39 13.52 -4.22
N LEU A 251 17.81 13.09 -5.42
CA LEU A 251 17.00 13.14 -6.64
C LEU A 251 16.63 11.74 -7.10
N ILE A 252 15.35 11.48 -7.38
CA ILE A 252 14.90 10.18 -7.89
C ILE A 252 15.36 9.97 -9.35
N CYS A 253 16.14 8.93 -9.60
CA CYS A 253 16.63 8.61 -10.95
C CYS A 253 15.57 7.82 -11.75
N LEU A 254 14.70 8.53 -12.48
CA LEU A 254 13.67 7.91 -13.32
C LEU A 254 14.25 7.11 -14.50
N THR A 255 15.40 7.52 -15.02
CA THR A 255 16.11 6.76 -16.07
C THR A 255 16.63 5.43 -15.53
N CYS A 256 17.27 5.43 -14.36
CA CYS A 256 17.74 4.21 -13.68
C CYS A 256 16.57 3.24 -13.42
N LEU A 257 15.41 3.77 -13.02
CA LEU A 257 14.22 2.96 -12.79
C LEU A 257 13.68 2.31 -14.08
N SER A 258 13.69 3.07 -15.18
CA SER A 258 13.27 2.59 -16.50
C SER A 258 14.23 1.52 -17.05
N GLU A 259 15.54 1.75 -16.90
CA GLU A 259 16.58 0.80 -17.29
C GLU A 259 16.46 -0.50 -16.48
N LEU A 260 16.36 -0.40 -15.15
CA LEU A 260 16.10 -1.52 -14.26
C LEU A 260 14.91 -2.37 -14.73
N ALA A 261 13.77 -1.73 -14.98
CA ALA A 261 12.54 -2.39 -15.39
C ALA A 261 12.72 -3.15 -16.71
N ASN A 262 13.40 -2.55 -17.69
CA ASN A 262 13.63 -3.13 -19.00
C ASN A 262 14.66 -4.27 -18.97
N GLU A 263 15.84 -4.04 -18.40
CA GLU A 263 16.93 -5.02 -18.38
C GLU A 263 16.56 -6.25 -17.55
N SER A 264 15.88 -6.03 -16.43
CA SER A 264 15.42 -7.12 -15.58
C SER A 264 14.06 -7.68 -16.03
N ASN A 265 13.38 -7.13 -17.04
CA ASN A 265 12.01 -7.53 -17.40
C ASN A 265 11.10 -7.62 -16.15
N LEU A 266 11.04 -6.53 -15.39
CA LEU A 266 10.25 -6.36 -14.19
C LEU A 266 9.24 -5.24 -14.38
N ARG A 267 8.10 -5.34 -13.69
CA ARG A 267 7.21 -4.19 -13.49
C ARG A 267 7.61 -3.51 -12.19
N VAL A 268 7.65 -2.18 -12.23
CA VAL A 268 8.00 -1.38 -11.06
C VAL A 268 6.82 -0.45 -10.77
N ASN A 269 6.37 -0.45 -9.52
CA ASN A 269 5.47 0.56 -9.00
C ASN A 269 6.24 1.41 -7.98
N MET A 270 5.92 2.70 -7.94
CA MET A 270 6.49 3.65 -7.02
C MET A 270 5.35 4.35 -6.30
N GLN A 271 5.48 4.48 -4.98
CA GLN A 271 4.55 5.25 -4.16
C GLN A 271 5.32 6.14 -3.21
N GLU A 272 4.96 7.42 -3.20
CA GLU A 272 5.50 8.38 -2.25
C GLU A 272 4.67 8.38 -0.96
N VAL A 273 5.37 8.52 0.17
CA VAL A 273 4.82 8.72 1.50
C VAL A 273 5.52 9.93 2.10
N GLU A 274 4.81 11.05 2.17
CA GLU A 274 5.30 12.27 2.81
C GLU A 274 5.32 12.13 4.34
N ASN A 275 6.35 12.69 4.96
CA ASN A 275 6.49 12.81 6.41
C ASN A 275 7.11 14.19 6.71
N GLU A 276 6.91 14.71 7.92
CA GLU A 276 7.22 16.11 8.27
C GLU A 276 8.69 16.52 7.95
N ASP A 277 9.64 15.59 8.11
CA ASP A 277 11.09 15.84 7.96
C ASP A 277 11.78 15.03 6.85
N SER A 278 11.03 14.20 6.12
CA SER A 278 11.58 13.31 5.09
C SER A 278 10.52 12.90 4.09
N TYR A 279 10.87 12.77 2.82
CA TYR A 279 10.01 12.05 1.87
C TYR A 279 10.53 10.62 1.69
N ILE A 280 9.60 9.67 1.68
CA ILE A 280 9.89 8.23 1.59
C ILE A 280 9.29 7.72 0.30
N VAL A 281 10.08 6.99 -0.47
CA VAL A 281 9.63 6.37 -1.72
C VAL A 281 9.63 4.86 -1.56
N ILE A 282 8.46 4.25 -1.67
CA ILE A 282 8.27 2.81 -1.67
C ILE A 282 8.34 2.31 -3.11
N TYR A 283 9.17 1.30 -3.33
CA TYR A 283 9.28 0.60 -4.61
C TYR A 283 8.73 -0.81 -4.49
N SER A 284 7.82 -1.18 -5.39
CA SER A 284 7.30 -2.54 -5.50
C SER A 284 7.70 -3.14 -6.84
N LEU A 285 8.64 -4.08 -6.83
CA LEU A 285 9.02 -4.85 -8.00
C LEU A 285 8.10 -6.05 -8.17
N ARG A 286 7.69 -6.34 -9.40
CA ARG A 286 6.97 -7.56 -9.78
C ARG A 286 7.63 -8.22 -10.96
N ASP A 287 7.79 -9.54 -10.89
CA ASP A 287 8.15 -10.30 -12.08
C ASP A 287 6.96 -10.40 -13.06
N ASN A 288 7.25 -10.55 -14.35
CA ASN A 288 6.26 -10.74 -15.40
C ASN A 288 6.38 -12.19 -15.93
N PRO A 289 5.36 -13.07 -15.84
CA PRO A 289 3.96 -12.86 -15.41
C PRO A 289 3.65 -13.15 -13.93
N GLY A 290 4.66 -13.26 -13.06
CA GLY A 290 4.52 -13.75 -11.69
C GLY A 290 3.71 -12.85 -10.74
N THR A 291 3.27 -13.47 -9.65
CA THR A 291 2.45 -12.85 -8.60
C THR A 291 3.28 -12.31 -7.43
N MET A 292 4.59 -12.55 -7.43
CA MET A 292 5.48 -12.14 -6.34
C MET A 292 5.76 -10.65 -6.40
N ILE A 293 5.57 -9.98 -5.26
CA ILE A 293 5.83 -8.57 -5.06
C ILE A 293 7.03 -8.46 -4.12
N PHE A 294 8.01 -7.64 -4.50
CA PHE A 294 9.17 -7.35 -3.69
C PHE A 294 9.20 -5.87 -3.33
N ASN A 295 9.08 -5.54 -2.04
CA ASN A 295 9.01 -4.16 -1.57
C ASN A 295 10.28 -3.72 -0.86
N PHE A 296 10.73 -2.51 -1.14
CA PHE A 296 11.79 -1.83 -0.39
C PHE A 296 11.52 -0.32 -0.44
N ALA A 297 12.10 0.43 0.49
CA ALA A 297 11.92 1.87 0.56
C ALA A 297 13.25 2.62 0.51
N HIS A 298 13.23 3.83 -0.04
CA HIS A 298 14.29 4.82 0.10
C HIS A 298 13.77 6.01 0.91
N LYS A 299 14.53 6.41 1.92
CA LYS A 299 14.25 7.57 2.77
C LYS A 299 15.27 8.65 2.47
N PHE A 300 14.77 9.83 2.10
CA PHE A 300 15.57 11.00 1.78
C PHE A 300 15.31 12.09 2.81
N ALA A 301 16.39 12.73 3.28
CA ALA A 301 16.26 13.90 4.14
C ALA A 301 15.70 15.05 3.31
N LEU A 302 14.74 15.80 3.88
CA LEU A 302 14.41 17.12 3.37
C LEU A 302 15.65 18.00 3.57
N SER A 303 16.49 18.11 2.53
CA SER A 303 17.62 19.04 2.53
C SER A 303 17.10 20.45 2.74
N THR A 304 17.44 21.06 3.86
CA THR A 304 17.14 22.47 4.13
C THR A 304 18.12 23.42 3.45
N GLU A 305 19.21 22.94 2.82
CA GLU A 305 20.32 23.84 2.42
C GLU A 305 20.74 23.85 0.94
N GLU A 306 20.26 22.97 0.07
CA GLU A 306 20.59 23.06 -1.38
C GLU A 306 19.43 22.60 -2.27
N GLY A 307 18.28 23.23 -2.13
CA GLY A 307 17.25 23.17 -3.17
C GLY A 307 17.45 24.31 -4.18
N PRO A 308 17.00 24.14 -5.43
CA PRO A 308 16.94 25.27 -6.35
C PRO A 308 16.16 26.42 -5.71
N LEU A 309 16.56 27.64 -6.04
CA LEU A 309 15.80 28.85 -5.75
C LEU A 309 14.35 28.58 -6.18
N SER A 310 13.39 28.71 -5.25
CA SER A 310 11.99 28.38 -5.55
C SER A 310 11.01 29.34 -4.90
N ILE A 311 10.08 29.85 -5.70
CA ILE A 311 8.90 30.58 -5.26
C ILE A 311 7.77 29.59 -4.96
N GLU A 312 7.01 29.81 -3.88
CA GLU A 312 5.79 29.02 -3.63
C GLU A 312 4.71 29.43 -4.64
N ASP A 313 3.98 28.45 -5.20
CA ASP A 313 2.87 28.70 -6.12
C ASP A 313 1.86 29.70 -5.53
N ILE A 314 1.52 30.72 -6.32
CA ILE A 314 0.61 31.79 -5.94
C ILE A 314 -0.73 31.54 -6.62
N ASP A 315 -1.74 31.23 -5.81
CA ASP A 315 -3.13 31.15 -6.28
C ASP A 315 -3.64 32.50 -6.80
N SER A 316 -4.78 32.48 -7.49
CA SER A 316 -5.44 33.72 -7.93
C SER A 316 -5.74 34.65 -6.75
N LEU A 317 -5.31 35.91 -6.86
CA LEU A 317 -5.50 36.92 -5.83
C LEU A 317 -6.63 37.89 -6.22
N GLN A 318 -7.30 38.45 -5.23
CA GLN A 318 -8.35 39.46 -5.42
C GLN A 318 -8.03 40.71 -4.61
N ALA A 319 -8.16 41.87 -5.23
CA ALA A 319 -8.07 43.17 -4.58
C ALA A 319 -9.35 43.98 -4.82
N LYS A 320 -9.67 44.86 -3.87
CA LYS A 320 -10.82 45.75 -3.95
C LYS A 320 -10.39 47.18 -4.25
N LEU A 321 -11.18 47.87 -5.08
CA LEU A 321 -10.95 49.28 -5.38
C LEU A 321 -10.92 50.14 -4.10
N GLY A 322 -9.88 50.95 -3.94
CA GLY A 322 -9.73 51.88 -2.82
C GLY A 322 -9.35 51.24 -1.47
N GLU A 323 -9.19 49.92 -1.39
CA GLU A 323 -8.71 49.23 -0.18
C GLU A 323 -7.21 48.91 -0.31
N GLU A 324 -6.46 48.99 0.79
CA GLU A 324 -5.05 48.60 0.80
C GLU A 324 -4.93 47.07 0.61
N PHE A 325 -4.32 46.67 -0.50
CA PHE A 325 -3.96 45.29 -0.77
C PHE A 325 -2.55 45.01 -0.23
N VAL A 326 -2.39 43.93 0.52
CA VAL A 326 -1.10 43.45 1.01
C VAL A 326 -0.98 41.95 0.79
N TYR A 327 0.11 41.52 0.15
CA TYR A 327 0.43 40.11 -0.04
C TYR A 327 1.92 39.88 0.16
N ALA A 328 2.29 38.79 0.83
CA ALA A 328 3.68 38.41 1.03
C ALA A 328 3.98 37.21 0.12
N VAL A 329 4.80 37.43 -0.90
CA VAL A 329 5.32 36.35 -1.74
C VAL A 329 6.28 35.51 -0.91
N LYS A 330 6.03 34.21 -0.85
CA LYS A 330 6.88 33.27 -0.14
C LYS A 330 7.86 32.63 -1.11
N ALA A 331 9.10 32.59 -0.69
CA ALA A 331 10.18 31.95 -1.40
C ALA A 331 11.02 31.18 -0.38
N VAL A 332 11.58 30.05 -0.82
CA VAL A 332 12.40 29.17 0.01
C VAL A 332 13.80 29.07 -0.56
N ARG A 333 14.79 29.14 0.35
CA ARG A 333 16.23 28.88 0.16
C ARG A 333 16.99 29.95 -0.65
N GLY A 334 18.22 30.27 -0.24
CA GLY A 334 19.17 31.12 -0.96
C GLY A 334 19.16 32.61 -0.60
N ASP A 335 20.21 33.34 -1.03
CA ASP A 335 20.26 34.81 -1.04
C ASP A 335 19.67 35.31 -2.37
N PHE A 336 18.49 35.94 -2.31
CA PHE A 336 17.78 36.41 -3.49
C PHE A 336 17.16 37.79 -3.30
N THR A 337 16.78 38.38 -4.44
CA THR A 337 15.96 39.60 -4.49
C THR A 337 14.68 39.33 -5.26
N PHE A 338 13.56 39.86 -4.76
CA PHE A 338 12.29 39.82 -5.45
C PHE A 338 12.22 40.84 -6.58
N TYR A 339 11.46 40.51 -7.62
CA TYR A 339 11.09 41.42 -8.70
C TYR A 339 9.70 41.07 -9.25
N ASP A 340 9.08 42.02 -9.92
CA ASP A 340 7.82 41.85 -10.63
C ASP A 340 7.92 42.41 -12.06
N ASN A 341 6.85 42.26 -12.84
CA ASN A 341 6.76 42.72 -14.22
C ASN A 341 5.61 43.72 -14.48
N THR A 342 4.99 44.29 -13.45
CA THR A 342 3.73 45.03 -13.57
C THR A 342 3.90 46.50 -13.18
N ASP A 343 3.15 47.38 -13.85
CA ASP A 343 3.13 48.80 -13.48
C ASP A 343 2.15 49.09 -12.32
N LEU A 344 1.38 48.10 -11.87
CA LEU A 344 0.36 48.26 -10.82
C LEU A 344 0.99 48.50 -9.43
N PHE A 345 2.13 47.86 -9.17
CA PHE A 345 2.83 47.90 -7.88
C PHE A 345 4.27 47.46 -8.10
N ASP A 346 5.16 47.88 -7.19
CA ASP A 346 6.51 47.31 -7.07
C ASP A 346 6.55 46.35 -5.88
N ILE A 347 7.05 45.13 -6.07
CA ILE A 347 7.33 44.23 -4.96
C ILE A 347 8.56 44.69 -4.16
N ASP A 348 8.49 44.65 -2.83
CA ASP A 348 9.66 44.94 -2.01
C ASP A 348 10.74 43.87 -2.22
N SER A 349 11.87 44.29 -2.79
CA SER A 349 12.92 43.39 -3.27
C SER A 349 13.59 42.56 -2.16
N THR A 350 13.42 42.93 -0.88
CA THR A 350 14.03 42.26 0.26
C THR A 350 13.02 41.41 1.04
N THR A 351 11.80 41.89 1.17
CA THR A 351 10.77 41.26 2.01
C THR A 351 9.73 40.46 1.23
N GLY A 352 9.65 40.65 -0.10
CA GLY A 352 8.64 40.02 -0.95
C GLY A 352 7.23 40.55 -0.73
N ILE A 353 7.09 41.69 -0.04
CA ILE A 353 5.78 42.28 0.25
C ILE A 353 5.33 43.13 -0.94
N ILE A 354 4.17 42.77 -1.49
CA ILE A 354 3.37 43.59 -2.39
C ILE A 354 2.43 44.43 -1.54
N ARG A 355 2.43 45.76 -1.74
CA ARG A 355 1.53 46.69 -1.04
C ARG A 355 1.12 47.83 -1.96
N PHE A 356 -0.18 47.93 -2.26
CA PHE A 356 -0.73 49.03 -3.04
C PHE A 356 -2.23 49.24 -2.77
N THR A 357 -2.82 50.30 -3.32
CA THR A 357 -4.26 50.58 -3.21
C THR A 357 -4.82 50.79 -4.62
N PRO A 358 -5.61 49.84 -5.15
CA PRO A 358 -6.07 49.92 -6.54
C PRO A 358 -6.93 51.15 -6.83
N THR A 359 -6.66 51.81 -7.95
CA THR A 359 -7.46 52.92 -8.48
C THR A 359 -8.56 52.44 -9.40
N LYS A 360 -9.56 53.29 -9.68
CA LYS A 360 -10.70 52.92 -10.54
C LYS A 360 -10.25 52.56 -11.96
N GLU A 361 -9.20 53.23 -12.45
CA GLU A 361 -8.59 53.00 -13.76
C GLU A 361 -7.89 51.63 -13.85
N GLU A 362 -7.57 51.02 -12.70
CA GLU A 362 -6.94 49.71 -12.55
C GLU A 362 -7.96 48.57 -12.35
N SER A 363 -9.25 48.82 -12.55
CA SER A 363 -10.25 47.75 -12.47
C SER A 363 -10.07 46.74 -13.61
N GLY A 364 -10.01 45.44 -13.30
CA GLY A 364 -9.85 44.41 -14.32
C GLY A 364 -9.16 43.16 -13.83
N THR A 365 -8.79 42.29 -14.77
CA THR A 365 -8.04 41.05 -14.53
C THR A 365 -6.65 41.19 -15.11
N TYR A 366 -5.63 40.91 -14.31
CA TYR A 366 -4.21 41.04 -14.67
C TYR A 366 -3.50 39.70 -14.51
N PHE A 367 -2.61 39.38 -15.45
CA PHE A 367 -1.68 38.27 -15.33
C PHE A 367 -0.35 38.84 -14.88
N VAL A 368 -0.04 38.67 -13.59
CA VAL A 368 1.14 39.25 -12.98
C VAL A 368 2.19 38.17 -12.84
N LYS A 369 3.42 38.49 -13.25
CA LYS A 369 4.58 37.66 -12.99
C LYS A 369 5.40 38.26 -11.86
N VAL A 370 5.72 37.45 -10.88
CA VAL A 370 6.70 37.76 -9.84
C VAL A 370 7.81 36.72 -9.89
N GLY A 371 8.99 37.11 -9.44
CA GLY A 371 10.13 36.20 -9.42
C GLY A 371 11.16 36.58 -8.39
N ILE A 372 12.08 35.66 -8.20
CA ILE A 372 13.25 35.78 -7.36
C ILE A 372 14.49 35.54 -8.21
N LYS A 373 15.57 36.26 -7.93
CA LYS A 373 16.86 36.06 -8.59
C LYS A 373 18.01 36.20 -7.61
N ASN A 374 19.06 35.39 -7.78
CA ASN A 374 20.31 35.52 -7.03
C ASN A 374 21.37 36.30 -7.83
N ASN A 375 22.53 36.54 -7.21
CA ASN A 375 23.66 37.23 -7.87
C ASN A 375 24.36 36.36 -8.92
N ASP A 376 24.19 35.04 -8.85
CA ASP A 376 24.81 34.07 -9.76
C ASP A 376 24.00 33.88 -11.06
N GLY A 377 22.82 34.49 -11.14
CA GLY A 377 21.95 34.51 -12.32
C GLY A 377 20.86 33.44 -12.32
N ASP A 378 20.76 32.63 -11.27
CA ASP A 378 19.62 31.73 -11.08
C ASP A 378 18.39 32.55 -10.72
N PHE A 379 17.26 32.15 -11.29
CA PHE A 379 15.98 32.79 -11.05
C PHE A 379 14.86 31.77 -11.06
N ASP A 380 13.78 32.10 -10.37
CA ASP A 380 12.51 31.37 -10.43
C ASP A 380 11.36 32.38 -10.53
N GLU A 381 10.32 32.02 -11.28
CA GLU A 381 9.20 32.90 -11.62
C GLU A 381 7.87 32.16 -11.46
N ASP A 382 6.87 32.87 -10.95
CA ASP A 382 5.49 32.41 -10.96
C ASP A 382 4.55 33.47 -11.57
N ILE A 383 3.47 33.01 -12.19
CA ILE A 383 2.45 33.84 -12.83
C ILE A 383 1.11 33.57 -12.17
N PHE A 384 0.57 34.58 -11.50
CA PHE A 384 -0.75 34.52 -10.91
C PHE A 384 -1.73 35.48 -11.58
N THR A 385 -3.02 35.22 -11.37
CA THR A 385 -4.10 36.12 -11.81
C THR A 385 -4.48 37.04 -10.66
N LEU A 386 -4.41 38.35 -10.86
CA LEU A 386 -4.91 39.36 -9.93
C LEU A 386 -6.22 39.96 -10.46
N GLN A 387 -7.30 39.77 -9.73
CA GLN A 387 -8.59 40.35 -10.07
C GLN A 387 -8.87 41.57 -9.19
N ILE A 388 -8.96 42.74 -9.80
CA ILE A 388 -9.30 43.99 -9.13
C ILE A 388 -10.79 44.26 -9.38
N THR A 389 -11.60 44.08 -8.34
CA THR A 389 -13.05 44.27 -8.40
C THR A 389 -13.48 45.50 -7.63
N GLY A 390 -14.48 46.21 -8.17
CA GLY A 390 -15.25 47.17 -7.38
C GLY A 390 -16.34 46.42 -6.61
N GLU A 391 -16.79 46.97 -5.49
CA GLU A 391 -18.06 46.52 -4.91
C GLU A 391 -19.18 46.71 -5.94
N GLU A 392 -19.94 45.65 -6.20
CA GLU A 392 -21.21 45.78 -6.93
C GLU A 392 -22.14 46.65 -6.11
N ASN A 393 -22.46 47.82 -6.64
CA ASN A 393 -23.42 48.71 -6.01
C ASN A 393 -24.82 48.11 -6.16
N SER A 394 -25.36 47.61 -5.04
CA SER A 394 -26.72 47.07 -4.94
C SER A 394 -27.64 48.02 -4.17
N ILE A 395 -28.89 48.12 -4.63
CA ILE A 395 -30.00 48.78 -3.93
C ILE A 395 -30.72 47.69 -3.11
N ILE A 396 -30.89 47.94 -1.80
CA ILE A 396 -31.54 47.04 -0.85
C ILE A 396 -32.89 47.66 -0.50
N THR A 397 -33.97 46.91 -0.69
CA THR A 397 -35.36 47.31 -0.44
C THR A 397 -36.01 46.42 0.62
N GLU A 398 -37.08 46.91 1.26
CA GLU A 398 -38.01 46.09 2.04
C GLU A 398 -39.30 45.88 1.25
N ASP A 399 -39.85 44.67 1.28
CA ASP A 399 -41.12 44.33 0.63
C ASP A 399 -42.22 45.30 1.09
N ILE A 400 -42.97 45.85 0.15
CA ILE A 400 -44.13 46.69 0.46
C ILE A 400 -45.25 45.79 1.01
N PRO A 401 -45.70 45.97 2.27
CA PRO A 401 -46.78 45.16 2.82
C PRO A 401 -48.11 45.52 2.17
N TYR A 402 -49.13 44.68 2.36
CA TYR A 402 -50.49 45.01 1.94
C TYR A 402 -51.00 46.24 2.68
N LEU A 403 -51.29 47.32 1.93
CA LEU A 403 -51.67 48.61 2.50
C LEU A 403 -53.20 48.72 2.56
N VAL A 404 -53.71 49.38 3.60
CA VAL A 404 -55.14 49.66 3.74
C VAL A 404 -55.33 51.14 4.04
N GLY A 405 -56.05 51.83 3.15
CA GLY A 405 -56.47 53.22 3.30
C GLY A 405 -57.99 53.33 3.40
N LYS A 406 -58.50 54.49 3.81
CA LYS A 406 -59.93 54.76 3.87
C LYS A 406 -60.27 55.99 3.02
N MET A 407 -61.34 55.87 2.26
CA MET A 407 -61.82 56.93 1.36
C MET A 407 -62.10 58.21 2.15
N GLY A 408 -61.53 59.33 1.70
CA GLY A 408 -61.66 60.64 2.33
C GLY A 408 -60.82 60.86 3.60
N GLU A 409 -60.02 59.90 4.03
CA GLU A 409 -59.06 60.05 5.14
C GLU A 409 -57.61 60.17 4.61
N HIS A 410 -56.76 60.90 5.33
CA HIS A 410 -55.36 61.06 4.95
C HIS A 410 -54.62 59.71 5.06
N PHE A 411 -53.97 59.31 3.98
CA PHE A 411 -53.12 58.13 3.90
C PHE A 411 -51.66 58.53 3.80
N SER A 412 -50.77 57.81 4.49
CA SER A 412 -49.32 58.01 4.42
C SER A 412 -48.56 56.69 4.50
N TYR A 413 -47.57 56.49 3.64
CA TYR A 413 -46.65 55.35 3.66
C TYR A 413 -45.27 55.79 3.16
N SER A 414 -44.19 55.13 3.60
CA SER A 414 -42.83 55.43 3.13
C SER A 414 -42.15 54.14 2.69
N VAL A 415 -41.59 54.15 1.49
CA VAL A 415 -40.85 53.03 0.91
C VAL A 415 -39.43 53.04 1.46
N SER A 416 -39.02 51.94 2.11
CA SER A 416 -37.69 51.81 2.68
C SER A 416 -36.72 51.22 1.67
N ALA A 417 -35.69 51.99 1.30
CA ALA A 417 -34.58 51.53 0.46
C ALA A 417 -33.25 52.14 0.89
N SER A 418 -32.15 51.44 0.62
CA SER A 418 -30.78 51.91 0.87
C SER A 418 -29.81 51.45 -0.21
N SER A 419 -28.77 52.23 -0.49
CA SER A 419 -27.66 51.82 -1.35
C SER A 419 -26.54 51.24 -0.48
N SER A 420 -26.01 50.10 -0.87
CA SER A 420 -24.80 49.50 -0.27
C SER A 420 -23.59 50.45 -0.26
N GLN A 421 -23.54 51.43 -1.17
CA GLN A 421 -22.49 52.47 -1.25
C GLN A 421 -22.95 53.84 -0.73
N ASN A 422 -24.08 53.92 -0.02
CA ASN A 422 -24.67 55.16 0.48
C ASN A 422 -24.90 56.23 -0.61
N LEU A 423 -25.17 55.80 -1.85
CA LEU A 423 -25.54 56.71 -2.93
C LEU A 423 -26.96 57.24 -2.74
N ALA A 424 -27.22 58.43 -3.29
CA ALA A 424 -28.57 58.99 -3.31
C ALA A 424 -29.50 58.13 -4.18
N LEU A 425 -30.73 57.97 -3.71
CA LEU A 425 -31.77 57.19 -4.38
C LEU A 425 -32.87 58.12 -4.89
N THR A 426 -33.43 57.78 -6.05
CA THR A 426 -34.60 58.44 -6.63
C THR A 426 -35.74 57.44 -6.75
N TYR A 427 -36.96 57.87 -6.39
CA TYR A 427 -38.16 57.06 -6.41
C TYR A 427 -39.11 57.53 -7.52
N LEU A 428 -39.76 56.57 -8.19
CA LEU A 428 -40.77 56.84 -9.22
C LEU A 428 -41.86 55.78 -9.10
N ASP A 429 -43.12 56.20 -9.09
CA ASP A 429 -44.26 55.30 -9.14
C ASP A 429 -44.91 55.27 -10.54
N ASN A 430 -45.77 54.27 -10.76
CA ASN A 430 -46.61 54.15 -11.97
C ASN A 430 -48.11 54.31 -11.68
N SER A 431 -48.46 54.80 -10.50
CA SER A 431 -49.81 54.83 -9.96
C SER A 431 -50.57 56.03 -10.52
N ASP A 432 -51.85 55.84 -10.86
CA ASP A 432 -52.76 56.95 -11.16
C ASP A 432 -53.37 57.56 -9.87
N LEU A 433 -53.13 56.96 -8.70
CA LEU A 433 -53.78 57.36 -7.44
C LEU A 433 -53.00 58.38 -6.61
N PHE A 434 -51.68 58.31 -6.63
CA PHE A 434 -50.79 59.08 -5.78
C PHE A 434 -49.52 59.38 -6.57
N GLU A 435 -48.73 60.33 -6.07
CA GLU A 435 -47.38 60.60 -6.55
C GLU A 435 -46.42 60.36 -5.39
N ILE A 436 -45.39 59.53 -5.59
CA ILE A 436 -44.34 59.33 -4.59
C ILE A 436 -43.36 60.50 -4.59
N ASP A 437 -42.93 60.96 -3.42
CA ASP A 437 -41.86 61.96 -3.35
C ASP A 437 -40.54 61.37 -3.84
N PRO A 438 -39.91 61.95 -4.89
CA PRO A 438 -38.81 61.32 -5.59
C PRO A 438 -37.51 61.26 -4.78
N PHE A 439 -37.40 61.96 -3.64
CA PHE A 439 -36.18 62.00 -2.83
C PHE A 439 -36.34 61.32 -1.47
N THR A 440 -37.56 61.25 -0.94
CA THR A 440 -37.85 60.68 0.37
C THR A 440 -38.56 59.33 0.30
N GLY A 441 -39.11 58.94 -0.86
CA GLY A 441 -39.89 57.72 -1.00
C GLY A 441 -41.23 57.74 -0.24
N SER A 442 -41.72 58.94 0.10
CA SER A 442 -42.96 59.12 0.87
C SER A 442 -44.17 59.25 -0.05
N ILE A 443 -45.23 58.53 0.27
CA ILE A 443 -46.54 58.58 -0.38
C ILE A 443 -47.52 59.23 0.59
N GLU A 444 -48.11 60.37 0.22
CA GLU A 444 -49.11 61.07 1.04
C GLU A 444 -50.27 61.60 0.16
N PHE A 445 -51.49 61.13 0.42
CA PHE A 445 -52.67 61.57 -0.32
C PHE A 445 -53.99 61.27 0.42
N ILE A 446 -55.12 61.73 -0.13
CA ILE A 446 -56.47 61.41 0.37
C ILE A 446 -57.17 60.59 -0.73
N PRO A 447 -57.46 59.29 -0.52
CA PRO A 447 -58.12 58.47 -1.54
C PRO A 447 -59.55 58.95 -1.84
N GLU A 448 -59.88 59.15 -3.12
CA GLU A 448 -61.20 59.65 -3.56
C GLU A 448 -62.20 58.53 -3.93
N SER A 449 -61.72 57.31 -4.12
CA SER A 449 -62.54 56.17 -4.52
C SER A 449 -62.09 54.88 -3.83
N ALA A 450 -63.08 54.08 -3.43
CA ALA A 450 -62.84 52.74 -2.88
C ALA A 450 -62.47 51.75 -3.98
N GLY A 451 -61.56 50.83 -3.69
CA GLY A 451 -61.03 49.87 -4.65
C GLY A 451 -59.72 49.23 -4.16
N GLU A 452 -59.25 48.24 -4.90
CA GLU A 452 -57.94 47.62 -4.71
C GLU A 452 -57.06 48.03 -5.89
N TYR A 453 -55.86 48.52 -5.59
CA TYR A 453 -54.97 49.14 -6.56
C TYR A 453 -53.57 48.59 -6.42
N ASP A 454 -53.09 47.95 -7.48
CA ASP A 454 -51.71 47.50 -7.58
C ASP A 454 -50.84 48.60 -8.21
N PHE A 455 -49.62 48.76 -7.71
CA PHE A 455 -48.67 49.76 -8.18
C PHE A 455 -47.23 49.21 -8.12
N LEU A 456 -46.36 49.86 -8.88
CA LEU A 456 -44.93 49.58 -8.95
C LEU A 456 -44.17 50.83 -8.51
N ILE A 457 -43.18 50.64 -7.62
CA ILE A 457 -42.22 51.69 -7.25
C ILE A 457 -40.87 51.31 -7.81
N THR A 458 -40.30 52.16 -8.66
CA THR A 458 -38.96 52.00 -9.20
C THR A 458 -37.98 52.88 -8.41
N ILE A 459 -37.00 52.25 -7.78
CA ILE A 459 -35.91 52.92 -7.06
C ILE A 459 -34.66 52.88 -7.95
N THR A 460 -34.06 54.04 -8.20
CA THR A 460 -32.86 54.20 -9.04
C THR A 460 -31.77 54.94 -8.27
N ASP A 461 -30.53 54.48 -8.38
CA ASP A 461 -29.38 55.21 -7.83
C ASP A 461 -28.69 56.12 -8.87
N GLU A 462 -27.74 56.95 -8.44
CA GLU A 462 -26.98 57.87 -9.32
C GLU A 462 -26.14 57.15 -10.40
N LYS A 463 -25.94 55.83 -10.28
CA LYS A 463 -25.21 55.00 -11.25
C LYS A 463 -26.16 54.27 -12.22
N ASN A 464 -27.46 54.58 -12.17
CA ASN A 464 -28.54 53.96 -12.96
C ASN A 464 -28.78 52.47 -12.66
N ASN A 465 -28.39 51.96 -11.49
CA ASN A 465 -28.93 50.67 -11.05
C ASN A 465 -30.39 50.88 -10.64
N MET A 466 -31.24 49.89 -10.91
CA MET A 466 -32.67 49.97 -10.69
C MET A 466 -33.19 48.73 -9.98
N VAL A 467 -34.08 48.92 -9.02
CA VAL A 467 -34.90 47.89 -8.38
C VAL A 467 -36.36 48.32 -8.45
N THR A 468 -37.27 47.37 -8.66
CA THR A 468 -38.70 47.64 -8.70
C THR A 468 -39.42 46.81 -7.65
N GLU A 469 -40.20 47.49 -6.80
CA GLU A 469 -41.04 46.90 -5.77
C GLU A 469 -42.51 46.94 -6.20
N GLU A 470 -43.24 45.86 -5.97
CA GLU A 470 -44.68 45.78 -6.21
C GLU A 470 -45.44 46.00 -4.90
N GLY A 471 -46.55 46.74 -4.94
CA GLY A 471 -47.39 46.96 -3.78
C GLY A 471 -48.88 46.95 -4.15
N THR A 472 -49.72 46.65 -3.15
CA THR A 472 -51.18 46.69 -3.26
C THR A 472 -51.76 47.56 -2.16
N LEU A 473 -52.65 48.49 -2.53
CA LEU A 473 -53.42 49.34 -1.63
C LEU A 473 -54.92 49.06 -1.76
N LEU A 474 -55.54 48.64 -0.66
CA LEU A 474 -56.99 48.55 -0.53
C LEU A 474 -57.55 49.82 0.10
N VAL A 475 -58.37 50.54 -0.66
CA VAL A 475 -59.15 51.68 -0.17
C VAL A 475 -60.55 51.21 0.21
N ILE A 476 -60.86 51.25 1.51
CA ILE A 476 -62.20 50.96 2.02
C ILE A 476 -63.08 52.22 2.03
N GLY A 477 -64.38 52.04 1.77
CA GLY A 477 -65.36 53.13 1.64
C GLY A 477 -65.86 53.73 2.95
#